data_AF-A0A0R2F6D4-F1
#
_entry.id   AF-A0A0R2F6D4-F1
#
_cell.length_a   1.000
_cell.length_b   1.000
_cell.length_c   1.000
_cell.angle_alpha   90.00
_cell.angle_beta   90.00
_cell.angle_gamma   90.00
#
_symmetry.space_group_name_H-M   'P 1'
#
loop_
_entity.id
_entity.type
_entity.pdbx_description
1 polymer ?
#
loop_
_entity_poly.entity_id
_entity_poly.type
_entity_poly.pdbx_seq_one_letter_code
_entity_poly.pdbx_strand_id
1 'polypeptide(L)'
;MPSINETGLGDFIEQSIYKNGWSIRKAALQIGVSAAYLSKIINHKADSNPKPQTLDKLSKGLKVPRKELYEAAGLTLINDDSIPAWATEKDITDLNEYLETNKPMNFQGVELDADAKEAVQQFLVGYFWKRRKQEKNDAHE
;
A
#
# COMPACT_ATOMS: atom_id res chain seq x y z
N MET A 1 -4.26 5.94 7.52
CA MET A 1 -2.85 5.96 7.06
C MET A 1 -1.94 6.51 8.14
N PRO A 2 -0.87 5.78 8.50
CA PRO A 2 0.16 6.27 9.41
C PRO A 2 0.85 7.52 8.84
N SER A 3 1.39 8.36 9.73
CA SER A 3 2.15 9.54 9.34
C SER A 3 3.44 9.12 8.63
N ILE A 4 3.94 9.94 7.69
CA ILE A 4 5.23 9.66 7.04
C ILE A 4 6.35 9.54 8.07
N ASN A 5 6.27 10.33 9.15
CA ASN A 5 7.25 10.38 10.24
C ASN A 5 7.24 9.12 11.12
N GLU A 6 6.17 8.33 11.05
CA GLU A 6 5.99 7.11 11.84
C GLU A 6 6.38 5.86 11.03
N THR A 7 6.82 6.03 9.78
CA THR A 7 7.14 4.93 8.86
C THR A 7 8.50 5.11 8.20
N GLY A 8 9.10 4.03 7.73
CA GLY A 8 10.41 4.06 7.05
C GLY A 8 10.35 4.49 5.58
N LEU A 9 9.20 4.96 5.09
CA LEU A 9 8.96 5.17 3.67
C LEU A 9 9.83 6.27 3.06
N GLY A 10 10.01 7.40 3.78
CA GLY A 10 10.85 8.51 3.31
C GLY A 10 12.28 8.07 3.05
N ASP A 11 12.87 7.38 4.03
CA ASP A 11 14.24 6.86 3.97
C ASP A 11 14.38 5.78 2.89
N PHE A 12 13.39 4.88 2.78
CA PHE A 12 13.38 3.83 1.76
C PHE A 12 13.40 4.41 0.34
N ILE A 13 12.59 5.45 0.08
CA ILE A 13 12.54 6.14 -1.21
C ILE A 13 13.87 6.85 -1.49
N GLU A 14 14.45 7.53 -0.50
CA GLU A 14 15.73 8.20 -0.64
C GLU A 14 16.85 7.23 -1.03
N GLN A 15 16.96 6.12 -0.30
CA GLN A 15 17.94 5.07 -0.57
C GLN A 15 17.75 4.45 -1.96
N SER A 16 16.51 4.23 -2.38
CA SER A 16 16.19 3.70 -3.71
C SER A 16 16.62 4.65 -4.82
N ILE A 17 16.43 5.96 -4.65
CA ILE A 17 16.87 6.99 -5.59
C ILE A 17 18.40 7.04 -5.66
N TYR A 18 19.06 6.98 -4.51
CA TYR A 18 20.52 6.97 -4.40
C TYR A 18 21.14 5.74 -5.09
N LYS A 19 20.60 4.53 -4.84
CA LYS A 19 21.04 3.28 -5.48
C LYS A 19 20.92 3.33 -7.01
N ASN A 20 19.90 4.01 -7.52
CA ASN A 20 19.71 4.21 -8.96
C ASN A 20 20.61 5.32 -9.55
N GLY A 21 21.38 6.05 -8.72
CA GLY A 21 22.22 7.17 -9.15
C GLY A 21 21.40 8.33 -9.71
N TRP A 22 20.17 8.53 -9.24
CA TRP A 22 19.26 9.55 -9.74
C TRP A 22 19.27 10.80 -8.87
N SER A 23 19.13 11.97 -9.49
CA SER A 23 18.74 13.18 -8.77
C SER A 23 17.25 13.11 -8.43
N ILE A 24 16.82 13.85 -7.39
CA ILE A 24 15.40 13.96 -7.02
C ILE A 24 14.54 14.38 -8.21
N ARG A 25 15.01 15.32 -9.06
CA ARG A 25 14.30 15.74 -10.27
C ARG A 25 14.16 14.62 -11.29
N LYS A 26 15.23 13.83 -11.51
CA LYS A 26 15.20 12.68 -12.42
C LYS A 26 14.25 11.61 -11.90
N ALA A 27 14.32 11.28 -10.61
CA ALA A 27 13.42 10.32 -9.97
C ALA A 27 11.96 10.76 -10.08
N ALA A 28 11.65 12.02 -9.76
CA ALA A 28 10.29 12.56 -9.87
C ALA A 28 9.72 12.44 -11.29
N LEU A 29 10.54 12.69 -12.32
CA LEU A 29 10.16 12.51 -13.72
C LEU A 29 9.88 11.03 -14.06
N GLN A 30 10.73 10.10 -13.60
CA GLN A 30 10.53 8.66 -13.82
C GLN A 30 9.27 8.12 -13.13
N ILE A 31 8.97 8.61 -11.93
CA ILE A 31 7.80 8.21 -11.14
C ILE A 31 6.51 8.87 -11.67
N GLY A 32 6.61 10.04 -12.31
CA GLY A 32 5.46 10.82 -12.75
C GLY A 32 4.80 11.60 -11.61
N VAL A 33 5.61 12.16 -10.70
CA VAL A 33 5.17 13.04 -9.59
C VAL A 33 5.96 14.35 -9.58
N SER A 34 5.51 15.36 -8.84
CA SER A 34 6.27 16.60 -8.72
C SER A 34 7.52 16.42 -7.84
N ALA A 35 8.63 17.08 -8.21
CA ALA A 35 9.86 17.03 -7.43
C ALA A 35 9.68 17.61 -6.01
N ALA A 36 8.78 18.59 -5.85
CA ALA A 36 8.43 19.14 -4.55
C ALA A 36 7.71 18.11 -3.66
N TYR A 37 6.78 17.33 -4.23
CA TYR A 37 6.10 16.25 -3.51
C TYR A 37 7.08 15.16 -3.07
N LEU A 38 7.94 14.71 -4.00
CA LEU A 38 8.95 13.69 -3.69
C LEU A 38 9.93 14.17 -2.61
N SER A 39 10.34 15.44 -2.67
CA SER A 39 11.17 16.07 -1.63
C SER A 39 10.47 16.13 -0.27
N LYS A 40 9.16 16.45 -0.23
CA LYS A 40 8.41 16.43 1.03
C LYS A 40 8.36 15.04 1.67
N ILE A 41 8.22 13.98 0.86
CA ILE A 41 8.21 12.60 1.35
C ILE A 41 9.57 12.25 1.96
N ILE A 42 10.65 12.43 1.20
CA ILE A 42 12.02 12.07 1.63
C ILE A 42 12.45 12.84 2.88
N ASN A 43 12.07 14.12 2.98
CA ASN A 43 12.42 14.96 4.11
C ASN A 43 11.46 14.81 5.30
N HIS A 44 10.54 13.84 5.31
CA HIS A 44 9.60 13.63 6.42
C HIS A 44 8.74 14.89 6.71
N LYS A 45 8.32 15.58 5.65
CA LYS A 45 7.51 16.81 5.69
C LYS A 45 6.13 16.65 5.05
N ALA A 46 5.75 15.44 4.68
CA ALA A 46 4.41 15.13 4.21
C ALA A 46 3.48 14.91 5.41
N ASP A 47 2.23 15.36 5.33
CA ASP A 47 1.28 15.21 6.44
C ASP A 47 0.83 13.74 6.64
N SER A 48 0.97 12.91 5.60
CA SER A 48 0.61 11.49 5.62
C SER A 48 1.36 10.71 4.55
N ASN A 49 1.34 9.38 4.68
CA ASN A 49 1.85 8.49 3.64
C ASN A 49 1.10 8.66 2.31
N PRO A 50 1.78 8.46 1.17
CA PRO A 50 1.13 8.44 -0.14
C PRO A 50 0.00 7.40 -0.19
N LYS A 51 -1.07 7.73 -0.92
CA LYS A 51 -2.16 6.79 -1.22
C LYS A 51 -1.62 5.57 -1.98
N PRO A 52 -2.32 4.41 -1.97
CA PRO A 52 -1.87 3.17 -2.62
C PRO A 52 -1.54 3.38 -4.10
N GLN A 53 -2.39 4.11 -4.83
CA GLN A 53 -2.15 4.47 -6.23
C GLN A 53 -0.83 5.22 -6.45
N THR A 54 -0.43 6.07 -5.50
CA THR A 54 0.84 6.80 -5.55
C THR A 54 2.01 5.89 -5.16
N LEU A 55 1.83 4.99 -4.19
CA LEU A 55 2.82 3.95 -3.86
C LEU A 55 3.07 3.02 -5.05
N ASP A 56 2.05 2.69 -5.85
CA ASP A 56 2.19 1.91 -7.08
C ASP A 56 3.00 2.64 -8.15
N LYS A 57 2.76 3.95 -8.30
CA LYS A 57 3.59 4.80 -9.19
C LYS A 57 5.04 4.85 -8.71
N LEU A 58 5.25 5.00 -7.40
CA LEU A 58 6.58 4.99 -6.79
C LEU A 58 7.29 3.65 -7.03
N SER A 59 6.60 2.53 -6.84
CA SER A 59 7.14 1.18 -7.11
C SER A 59 7.55 1.03 -8.58
N LYS A 60 6.67 1.39 -9.52
CA LYS A 60 6.96 1.33 -10.95
C LYS A 60 8.11 2.24 -11.35
N GLY A 61 8.13 3.48 -10.85
CA GLY A 61 9.14 4.49 -11.19
C GLY A 61 10.52 4.21 -10.59
N LEU A 62 10.58 3.72 -9.35
CA LEU A 62 11.82 3.34 -8.67
C LEU A 62 12.29 1.92 -9.03
N LYS A 63 11.46 1.15 -9.73
CA LYS A 63 11.69 -0.27 -10.07
C LYS A 63 11.95 -1.13 -8.84
N VAL A 64 11.24 -0.85 -7.76
CA VAL A 64 11.30 -1.62 -6.51
C VAL A 64 10.03 -2.44 -6.34
N PRO A 65 10.11 -3.64 -5.74
CA PRO A 65 8.92 -4.45 -5.49
C PRO A 65 7.86 -3.67 -4.72
N ARG A 66 6.61 -3.79 -5.15
CA ARG A 66 5.46 -3.14 -4.52
C ARG A 66 5.40 -3.45 -3.02
N LYS A 67 5.74 -4.69 -2.64
CA LYS A 67 5.77 -5.18 -1.26
C LYS A 67 6.65 -4.35 -0.34
N GLU A 68 7.92 -4.17 -0.72
CA GLU A 68 8.88 -3.43 0.09
C GLU A 68 8.42 -1.99 0.34
N LEU A 69 7.83 -1.36 -0.68
CA LEU A 69 7.41 0.04 -0.61
C LEU A 69 6.16 0.21 0.26
N TYR A 70 5.23 -0.74 0.21
CA TYR A 70 4.04 -0.75 1.07
C TYR A 70 4.40 -1.08 2.52
N GLU A 71 5.28 -2.07 2.75
CA GLU A 71 5.79 -2.39 4.09
C GLU A 71 6.53 -1.18 4.70
N ALA A 72 7.36 -0.49 3.91
CA ALA A 72 8.01 0.74 4.32
C ALA A 72 7.01 1.86 4.67
N ALA A 73 5.83 1.86 4.05
CA ALA A 73 4.71 2.76 4.38
C ALA A 73 3.86 2.29 5.58
N GLY A 74 4.27 1.24 6.30
CA GLY A 74 3.51 0.65 7.40
C GLY A 74 2.21 -0.02 6.93
N LEU A 75 2.14 -0.41 5.66
CA LEU A 75 1.02 -1.12 5.06
C LEU A 75 1.41 -2.59 4.90
N THR A 76 0.63 -3.48 5.52
CA THR A 76 0.77 -4.91 5.29
C THR A 76 0.20 -5.23 3.91
N LEU A 77 1.04 -5.65 2.98
CA LEU A 77 0.54 -6.19 1.72
C LEU A 77 -0.20 -7.49 1.96
N ILE A 78 -1.31 -7.60 1.25
CA ILE A 78 -2.00 -8.84 0.97
C ILE A 78 -1.02 -9.72 0.19
N ASN A 79 -0.75 -10.94 0.69
CA ASN A 79 0.12 -11.88 -0.01
C ASN A 79 -0.39 -12.07 -1.44
N ASP A 80 0.49 -12.02 -2.43
CA ASP A 80 0.12 -12.10 -3.86
C ASP A 80 -0.67 -13.40 -4.15
N ASP A 81 -0.32 -14.48 -3.43
CA ASP A 81 -1.03 -15.78 -3.45
C ASP A 81 -2.51 -15.69 -3.05
N SER A 82 -2.91 -14.66 -2.31
CA SER A 82 -4.29 -14.43 -1.89
C SER A 82 -5.08 -13.54 -2.85
N ILE A 83 -4.47 -13.07 -3.94
CA ILE A 83 -5.14 -12.38 -5.05
C ILE A 83 -5.56 -13.44 -6.08
N PRO A 84 -6.86 -13.68 -6.28
CA PRO A 84 -7.31 -14.65 -7.27
C PRO A 84 -6.94 -14.21 -8.70
N ALA A 85 -6.63 -15.16 -9.58
CA ALA A 85 -6.27 -14.88 -10.98
C ALA A 85 -7.36 -14.13 -11.80
N TRP A 86 -8.61 -14.15 -11.34
CA TRP A 86 -9.72 -13.43 -11.96
C TRP A 86 -9.85 -11.97 -11.49
N ALA A 87 -9.08 -11.55 -10.49
CA ALA A 87 -9.12 -10.21 -9.94
C ALA A 87 -8.58 -9.18 -10.93
N THR A 88 -9.28 -8.06 -11.06
CA THR A 88 -8.84 -6.92 -11.87
C THR A 88 -8.05 -5.91 -11.04
N GLU A 89 -7.31 -4.99 -11.68
CA GLU A 89 -6.63 -3.88 -10.97
C GLU A 89 -7.60 -3.03 -10.13
N LYS A 90 -8.85 -2.88 -10.60
CA LYS A 90 -9.91 -2.21 -9.85
C LYS A 90 -10.28 -3.01 -8.60
N ASP A 91 -10.47 -4.33 -8.72
CA ASP A 91 -10.79 -5.18 -7.57
C ASP A 91 -9.68 -5.12 -6.50
N ILE A 92 -8.42 -5.08 -6.92
CA ILE A 92 -7.26 -4.93 -6.02
C ILE A 92 -7.28 -3.56 -5.32
N THR A 93 -7.63 -2.50 -6.04
CA THR A 93 -7.76 -1.15 -5.46
C THR A 93 -8.88 -1.11 -4.42
N ASP A 94 -10.05 -1.64 -4.75
CA ASP A 94 -11.22 -1.70 -3.87
C ASP A 94 -10.91 -2.51 -2.60
N LEU A 95 -10.13 -3.59 -2.72
CA LEU A 95 -9.68 -4.38 -1.60
C LEU A 95 -8.75 -3.59 -0.65
N ASN A 96 -7.80 -2.82 -1.19
CA ASN A 96 -6.92 -2.00 -0.35
C ASN A 96 -7.71 -0.94 0.43
N GLU A 97 -8.69 -0.30 -0.22
CA GLU A 97 -9.59 0.66 0.44
C GLU A 97 -10.45 0.00 1.52
N TYR A 98 -10.98 -1.19 1.23
CA TYR A 98 -11.73 -2.00 2.18
C TYR A 98 -10.91 -2.32 3.44
N LEU A 99 -9.66 -2.76 3.28
CA LEU A 99 -8.80 -3.08 4.42
C LEU A 99 -8.42 -1.85 5.25
N GLU A 100 -8.12 -0.71 4.62
CA GLU A 100 -7.81 0.51 5.36
C GLU A 100 -9.02 1.00 6.16
N THR A 101 -10.22 0.93 5.59
CA THR A 101 -11.47 1.35 6.25
C THR A 101 -11.83 0.43 7.41
N ASN A 102 -11.51 -0.87 7.30
CA ASN A 102 -11.88 -1.89 8.28
C ASN A 102 -10.69 -2.35 9.14
N LYS A 103 -9.59 -1.60 9.19
CA LYS A 103 -8.39 -1.95 9.96
C LYS A 103 -8.73 -1.95 11.47
N PRO A 104 -8.75 -3.11 12.14
CA PRO A 104 -9.08 -3.17 13.56
C PRO A 104 -7.84 -2.81 14.37
N MET A 105 -7.94 -1.76 15.19
CA MET A 105 -6.87 -1.37 16.12
C MET A 105 -7.05 -2.03 17.50
N ASN A 106 -8.30 -2.34 17.88
CA ASN A 106 -8.65 -2.98 19.13
C ASN A 106 -9.73 -4.06 18.93
N PHE A 107 -9.83 -4.97 19.90
CA PHE A 107 -10.90 -5.94 20.02
C PHE A 107 -11.32 -6.00 21.50
N GLN A 108 -12.61 -5.77 21.77
CA GLN A 108 -13.13 -5.67 23.15
C GLN A 108 -12.36 -4.67 24.04
N GLY A 109 -11.84 -3.59 23.45
CA GLY A 109 -11.07 -2.57 24.16
C GLY A 109 -9.59 -2.92 24.42
N VAL A 110 -9.13 -4.10 23.99
CA VAL A 110 -7.71 -4.50 24.04
C VAL A 110 -7.06 -4.20 22.69
N GLU A 111 -5.88 -3.56 22.70
CA GLU A 111 -5.10 -3.37 21.48
C GLU A 111 -4.66 -4.72 20.91
N LEU A 112 -4.87 -4.91 19.61
CA LEU A 112 -4.44 -6.14 18.95
C LEU A 112 -2.91 -6.15 18.78
N ASP A 113 -2.29 -7.29 19.08
CA ASP A 113 -0.89 -7.54 18.74
C ASP A 113 -0.71 -7.72 17.22
N ALA A 114 0.55 -7.86 16.79
CA ALA A 114 0.89 -7.98 15.37
C ALA A 114 0.26 -9.22 14.72
N ASP A 115 0.30 -10.36 15.41
CA ASP A 115 -0.21 -11.64 14.91
C ASP A 115 -1.73 -11.62 14.76
N ALA A 116 -2.43 -11.05 15.75
CA ALA A 116 -3.88 -10.90 15.71
C ALA A 116 -4.33 -9.91 14.62
N LYS A 117 -3.60 -8.80 14.44
CA LYS A 117 -3.86 -7.85 13.33
C LYS A 117 -3.71 -8.53 11.98
N GLU A 118 -2.67 -9.36 11.81
CA GLU A 118 -2.48 -10.12 10.58
C GLU A 118 -3.61 -11.13 10.35
N ALA A 119 -3.99 -11.90 11.38
CA ALA A 119 -5.06 -12.88 11.26
C ALA A 119 -6.40 -12.24 10.85
N VAL A 120 -6.76 -11.09 11.44
CA VAL A 120 -7.97 -10.37 11.06
C VAL A 120 -7.86 -9.82 9.63
N GLN A 121 -6.70 -9.30 9.25
CA GLN A 121 -6.49 -8.83 7.88
C GLN A 121 -6.64 -9.95 6.86
N GLN A 122 -6.07 -11.13 7.10
CA GLN A 122 -6.21 -12.30 6.22
C GLN A 122 -7.67 -12.74 6.11
N PHE A 123 -8.42 -12.73 7.22
CA PHE A 123 -9.86 -13.00 7.20
C PHE A 123 -10.63 -12.01 6.31
N LEU A 124 -10.36 -10.71 6.45
CA LEU A 124 -11.01 -9.65 5.66
C LEU A 124 -10.71 -9.81 4.16
N VAL A 125 -9.47 -10.15 3.79
CA VAL A 125 -9.08 -10.44 2.41
C VAL A 125 -9.90 -11.60 1.84
N GLY A 126 -9.94 -12.73 2.55
CA GLY A 126 -10.67 -13.92 2.11
C GLY A 126 -12.17 -13.65 1.96
N TYR A 127 -12.75 -12.91 2.92
CA TYR A 127 -14.15 -12.51 2.88
C TYR A 127 -14.47 -11.61 1.68
N PHE A 128 -13.63 -10.61 1.42
CA PHE A 128 -13.80 -9.68 0.29
C PHE A 128 -13.86 -10.43 -1.04
N TRP A 129 -12.91 -11.34 -1.29
CA TRP A 129 -12.88 -12.09 -2.54
C TRP A 129 -14.06 -13.04 -2.70
N LYS A 130 -14.49 -13.69 -1.61
CA LYS A 130 -15.68 -14.54 -1.60
C LYS A 130 -16.92 -13.73 -2.03
N ARG A 131 -17.09 -12.54 -1.45
CA ARG A 131 -18.20 -11.65 -1.78
C ARG A 131 -18.15 -11.15 -3.23
N ARG A 132 -16.98 -10.69 -3.71
CA ARG A 132 -16.80 -10.24 -5.09
C ARG A 132 -17.09 -11.33 -6.12
N LYS A 133 -16.73 -12.58 -5.82
CA LYS A 133 -17.04 -13.73 -6.68
C LYS A 133 -18.55 -13.98 -6.75
N GLN A 134 -19.27 -13.86 -5.64
CA GLN A 134 -20.74 -13.98 -5.61
C GLN A 134 -21.40 -12.88 -6.43
N GLU A 135 -21.01 -11.61 -6.21
CA GLU A 135 -21.53 -10.46 -6.97
C GLU A 135 -21.34 -10.62 -8.50
N LYS A 136 -20.19 -11.19 -8.93
CA LYS A 136 -19.93 -11.48 -10.35
C LYS A 136 -20.77 -12.64 -10.88
N ASN A 137 -21.03 -13.67 -10.07
CA ASN A 137 -21.88 -14.79 -10.47
C ASN A 137 -23.35 -14.37 -10.58
N ASP A 138 -23.85 -13.61 -9.61
CA ASP A 138 -25.24 -13.17 -9.54
C ASP A 138 -25.57 -12.13 -10.64
N ALA A 139 -24.57 -11.38 -11.14
CA ALA A 139 -24.74 -10.46 -12.26
C ALA A 139 -24.80 -11.14 -13.65
N HIS A 140 -24.55 -12.46 -13.70
CA HIS A 140 -24.60 -13.27 -14.92
C HIS A 140 -25.82 -14.21 -14.99
N GLU A 141 -26.72 -14.16 -14.00
CA GLU A 141 -28.08 -14.75 -14.03
C GLU A 141 -29.14 -13.69 -14.38
#